data_AF-A0A256F977-F1
#
_entry.id   AF-A0A256F977-F1
#
_cell.length_a   1.000
_cell.length_b   1.000
_cell.length_c   1.000
_cell.angle_alpha   90.00
_cell.angle_beta   90.00
_cell.angle_gamma   90.00
#
_symmetry.space_group_name_H-M   'P 1'
#
loop_
_entity.id
_entity.type
_entity.pdbx_description
1 polymer ?
#
loop_
_entity_poly.entity_id
_entity_poly.type
_entity_poly.pdbx_seq_one_letter_code
_entity_poly.pdbx_strand_id
1 'polypeptide(L)' 'MSTLLIFGASRGVGLELARHACANGRSVVAMVRAGSDATALSETGAQIIRGNAFALKMLRAPLRSLA' A
#
# COMPACT_ATOMS: atom_id res chain seq x y z
N MET A 1 2.02 9.26 15.17
CA MET A 1 2.66 8.39 14.15
C MET A 1 1.94 8.60 12.82
N SER A 2 2.65 8.76 11.70
CA SER A 2 2.05 8.98 10.37
C SER A 2 1.91 7.68 9.58
N THR A 3 0.75 7.47 8.96
CA THR A 3 0.51 6.33 8.07
C THR A 3 1.30 6.47 6.76
N LEU A 4 1.92 5.38 6.29
CA LEU A 4 2.68 5.34 5.04
C LEU A 4 1.81 4.84 3.89
N LEU A 5 1.59 5.66 2.86
CA LEU A 5 0.95 5.24 1.61
C LEU A 5 2.01 4.90 0.56
N ILE A 6 1.99 3.68 0.04
CA ILE A 6 2.92 3.22 -1.00
C ILE A 6 2.17 2.90 -2.29
N PHE A 7 2.63 3.47 -3.40
CA PHE A 7 2.23 3.06 -4.75
C PHE A 7 3.30 2.14 -5.34
N GLY A 8 2.88 1.07 -6.03
CA GLY A 8 3.83 0.12 -6.63
C GLY A 8 4.50 -0.83 -5.63
N ALA A 9 3.77 -1.25 -4.58
CA ALA A 9 4.28 -2.14 -3.53
C ALA A 9 4.11 -3.64 -3.81
N SER A 10 3.64 -4.05 -4.99
CA SER A 10 3.39 -5.47 -5.29
C SER A 10 4.67 -6.30 -5.44
N ARG A 11 5.82 -5.67 -5.68
CA ARG A 11 7.13 -6.32 -5.86
C ARG A 11 8.30 -5.35 -5.71
N GLY A 12 9.51 -5.90 -5.68
CA GLY A 12 10.76 -5.13 -5.67
C GLY A 12 10.84 -4.19 -4.47
N VAL A 13 11.36 -2.98 -4.70
CA VAL A 13 11.62 -2.01 -3.63
C VAL A 13 10.37 -1.64 -2.83
N GLY A 14 9.23 -1.46 -3.49
CA GLY A 14 7.99 -1.12 -2.80
C GLY A 14 7.51 -2.21 -1.85
N LEU A 15 7.74 -3.49 -2.19
CA LEU A 15 7.40 -4.63 -1.35
C LEU A 15 8.31 -4.70 -0.12
N GLU A 16 9.62 -4.55 -0.30
CA GLU A 16 10.55 -4.55 0.85
C GLU A 16 10.33 -3.34 1.75
N LEU A 17 10.01 -2.18 1.19
CA LEU A 17 9.65 -1.00 1.98
C LEU A 17 8.42 -1.26 2.84
N ALA A 18 7.37 -1.89 2.28
CA ALA A 18 6.17 -2.26 3.03
C ALA A 18 6.52 -3.25 4.14
N ARG A 19 7.27 -4.31 3.83
CA ARG A 19 7.70 -5.33 4.80
C ARG A 19 8.47 -4.70 5.97
N HIS A 20 9.48 -3.88 5.69
CA HIS A 20 10.26 -3.22 6.74
C HIS A 20 9.41 -2.24 7.55
N ALA A 21 8.56 -1.43 6.91
CA ALA A 21 7.73 -0.47 7.62
C ALA A 21 6.72 -1.17 8.56
N CYS A 22 6.05 -2.22 8.09
CA CYS A 22 5.13 -3.02 8.90
C CYS A 22 5.86 -3.72 10.06
N ALA A 23 7.02 -4.34 9.82
CA ALA A 23 7.81 -4.99 10.86
C ALA A 23 8.27 -4.01 11.97
N ASN A 24 8.41 -2.72 11.65
CA ASN A 24 8.71 -1.65 12.61
C ASN A 24 7.44 -1.02 13.22
N GLY A 25 6.28 -1.66 13.11
CA GLY A 25 5.03 -1.23 13.72
C GLY A 25 4.38 0.00 13.05
N ARG A 26 4.80 0.38 11.84
CA ARG A 26 4.16 1.48 11.11
C ARG A 26 2.86 0.99 10.46
N SER A 27 1.84 1.83 10.49
CA SER A 27 0.65 1.63 9.64
C SER A 27 1.01 1.90 8.18
N VAL A 28 0.79 0.90 7.33
CA VAL A 28 1.11 0.95 5.89
C VAL A 28 -0.16 0.67 5.09
N VAL A 29 -0.45 1.55 4.14
CA VAL A 29 -1.46 1.36 3.12
C VAL A 29 -0.75 1.26 1.78
N ALA A 30 -1.10 0.26 0.97
CA ALA A 30 -0.50 0.07 -0.34
C ALA A 30 -1.58 0.04 -1.42
N MET A 31 -1.46 0.93 -2.41
CA MET A 31 -2.33 0.89 -3.58
C MET A 31 -1.74 -0.05 -4.64
N VAL A 32 -2.54 -1.04 -5.03
CA VAL A 32 -2.16 -2.05 -6.02
C VAL A 32 -3.13 -1.99 -7.21
N ARG A 33 -2.58 -2.05 -8.43
CA ARG A 33 -3.38 -2.06 -9.66
C ARG A 33 -4.32 -3.27 -9.68
N ALA A 34 -5.51 -3.08 -10.23
CA ALA A 34 -6.43 -4.19 -10.51
C ALA A 34 -5.72 -5.24 -11.39
N GLY A 35 -5.80 -6.52 -10.99
CA GLY A 35 -5.15 -7.64 -11.68
C GLY A 35 -3.66 -7.85 -11.35
N SER A 36 -3.01 -6.99 -10.57
CA SER A 36 -1.65 -7.27 -10.09
C SER A 36 -1.66 -8.29 -8.96
N ASP A 37 -0.69 -9.21 -8.97
CA ASP A 37 -0.42 -10.07 -7.82
C ASP A 37 -0.02 -9.22 -6.60
N ALA A 38 -0.60 -9.55 -5.45
CA ALA A 38 -0.34 -8.88 -4.17
C ALA A 38 -0.17 -9.89 -3.02
N THR A 39 0.07 -11.17 -3.35
CA THR A 39 0.17 -12.25 -2.35
C THR A 39 1.27 -11.95 -1.35
N ALA A 40 2.50 -11.70 -1.82
CA ALA A 40 3.63 -11.34 -0.97
C ALA A 40 3.40 -10.06 -0.15
N LEU A 41 2.61 -9.11 -0.66
CA LEU A 41 2.28 -7.88 0.05
C LEU A 41 1.27 -8.14 1.18
N SER A 42 0.30 -9.04 0.98
CA SER A 42 -0.69 -9.39 2.01
C SER A 42 -0.05 -10.05 3.24
N GLU A 43 1.09 -10.71 3.06
CA GLU A 43 1.87 -11.33 4.14
C GLU A 43 2.64 -10.31 4.99
N THR A 44 2.76 -9.05 4.55
CA THR A 44 3.52 -8.02 5.28
C THR A 44 2.74 -7.36 6.42
N GLY A 45 1.41 -7.45 6.41
CA GLY A 45 0.54 -6.67 7.30
C GLY A 45 0.11 -5.29 6.75
N ALA A 46 0.53 -4.94 5.52
CA ALA A 46 0.05 -3.73 4.85
C ALA A 46 -1.44 -3.85 4.46
N GLN A 47 -2.20 -2.77 4.63
CA GLN A 47 -3.55 -2.68 4.09
C GLN A 47 -3.50 -2.48 2.58
N ILE A 48 -4.10 -3.39 1.82
CA ILE A 48 -4.12 -3.32 0.35
C ILE A 48 -5.39 -2.61 -0.13
N ILE A 49 -5.22 -1.55 -0.91
CA ILE A 49 -6.31 -0.89 -1.65
C ILE A 49 -6.12 -1.18 -3.14
N ARG A 50 -7.14 -1.74 -3.78
CA ARG A 50 -7.14 -1.95 -5.22
C ARG A 50 -7.54 -0.67 -5.94
N GLY A 51 -6.71 -0.19 -6.87
CA GLY A 51 -6.97 1.07 -7.55
C GLY A 51 -5.96 1.42 -8.63
N ASN A 52 -6.19 2.55 -9.30
CA ASN A 52 -5.26 3.12 -10.27
C ASN A 52 -4.72 4.45 -9.73
N ALA A 53 -3.41 4.52 -9.52
CA ALA A 53 -2.73 5.71 -9.01
C ALA A 53 -2.93 6.96 -9.90
N PHE A 54 -3.16 6.77 -11.20
CA PHE A 54 -3.40 7.86 -12.14
C PHE A 54 -4.86 8.37 -12.13
N ALA A 55 -5.77 7.67 -11.45
CA ALA A 55 -7.16 8.10 -11.34
C ALA A 55 -7.37 8.91 -10.05
N LEU A 56 -7.43 10.23 -10.16
CA LEU A 56 -7.58 11.15 -9.02
C LEU A 56 -8.75 10.77 -8.07
N LYS A 57 -9.86 10.29 -8.62
CA LYS A 57 -11.01 9.81 -7.84
C LYS A 57 -10.67 8.66 -6.89
N MET A 58 -9.71 7.81 -7.27
CA MET A 58 -9.27 6.65 -6.50
C MET A 58 -8.22 6.99 -5.45
N LEU A 59 -7.65 8.21 -5.46
CA LEU A 59 -6.73 8.68 -4.42
C LEU A 59 -7.47 9.15 -3.16
N ARG A 60 -8.71 9.64 -3.31
CA ARG A 60 -9.49 10.19 -2.20
C ARG A 60 -9.81 9.17 -1.10
N ALA A 61 -10.13 7.93 -1.48
CA ALA A 61 -10.46 6.89 -0.51
C ALA A 61 -9.24 6.45 0.34
N PRO A 62 -8.07 6.11 -0.25
CA PRO A 62 -6.84 5.85 0.50
C PRO A 62 -6.43 7.02 1.38
N LEU A 63 -6.49 8.26 0.89
CA LEU A 63 -6.04 9.41 1.68
C LEU A 63 -6.93 9.67 2.91
N ARG A 64 -8.23 9.36 2.82
CA ARG A 64 -9.15 9.45 3.96
C ARG A 64 -8.90 8.38 5.02
N SER A 65 -8.35 7.22 4.66
CA SER A 65 -8.00 6.19 5.66
C SER A 65 -6.68 6.48 6.39
N LEU A 66 -6.00 7.60 6.07
CA LEU A 66 -4.78 8.05 6.75
C LEU A 66 -5.02 9.19 7.75
N ALA A 67 -6.22 9.78 7.75
CA ALA A 67 -6.64 10.88 8.62
C ALA A 67 -7.41 10.36 9.83
#